data_AF-A0A848Z4S4-F1
#
_entry.id   AF-A0A848Z4S4-F1
#
_cell.length_a   1.000
_cell.length_b   1.000
_cell.length_c   1.000
_cell.angle_alpha   90.00
_cell.angle_beta   90.00
_cell.angle_gamma   90.00
#
_symmetry.space_group_name_H-M   'P 1'
#
loop_
_entity.id
_entity.type
_entity.pdbx_description
1 polymer ?
#
loop_
_entity_poly.entity_id
_entity_poly.type
_entity_poly.pdbx_seq_one_letter_code
_entity_poly.pdbx_strand_id
1 'polypeptide(L)'
;MGALVLLGVATVLLIGLTTSRRNTLDLLNQQSELIAAAIETAVENHIDPAIDLADFVARLVESGALDLSDQDRVMDVLTGALAGTPQVGAILTWNPEFRTLGVYNDIDRNIGPILEDFPNSPDILRMLEVMAEVPGLVFGDLMYVEGNTYVNLGRALRRDGELLGYLGTGVTLQELSRLVTDVSDLFDTTAFILHGRDR
;
A
#
# COMPACT_ATOMS: atom_id res chain seq x y z
N MET A 1 -0.40 -13.50 -67.64
CA MET A 1 0.66 -12.79 -66.87
C MET A 1 0.08 -11.90 -65.77
N GLY A 2 -0.81 -10.94 -66.05
CA GLY A 2 -1.33 -10.00 -65.04
C GLY A 2 -2.07 -10.63 -63.84
N ALA A 3 -2.83 -11.71 -64.04
CA ALA A 3 -3.55 -12.39 -62.96
C ALA A 3 -2.62 -13.06 -61.93
N LEU A 4 -1.47 -13.59 -62.38
CA LEU A 4 -0.47 -14.21 -61.51
C LEU A 4 0.28 -13.16 -60.67
N VAL A 5 0.54 -11.98 -61.26
CA VAL A 5 1.15 -10.86 -60.54
C VAL A 5 0.19 -10.31 -59.47
N LEU A 6 -1.09 -10.15 -59.80
CA LEU A 6 -2.13 -9.73 -58.84
C LEU A 6 -2.25 -10.70 -57.66
N LEU A 7 -2.25 -12.01 -57.93
CA LEU A 7 -2.27 -13.04 -56.88
C LEU A 7 -1.03 -12.95 -55.99
N GLY A 8 0.17 -12.85 -56.58
CA GLY A 8 1.41 -12.72 -55.83
C GLY A 8 1.42 -11.49 -54.92
N VAL A 9 1.01 -10.33 -55.43
CA VAL A 9 0.92 -9.07 -54.66
C VAL A 9 -0.12 -9.17 -53.55
N ALA A 10 -1.29 -9.75 -53.82
CA ALA A 10 -2.35 -9.94 -52.83
C ALA A 10 -1.89 -10.84 -51.67
N THR A 11 -1.17 -11.94 -51.97
CA THR A 11 -0.64 -12.85 -50.94
C THR A 11 0.42 -12.17 -50.06
N VAL A 12 1.36 -11.43 -50.66
CA VAL A 12 2.39 -10.70 -49.91
C VAL A 12 1.76 -9.62 -49.02
N LEU A 13 0.74 -8.91 -49.51
CA LEU A 13 -0.03 -7.94 -48.72
C LEU A 13 -0.73 -8.58 -47.53
N LEU A 14 -1.36 -9.75 -47.74
CA LEU A 14 -2.07 -10.47 -46.69
C LEU A 14 -1.11 -10.97 -45.59
N ILE A 15 0.07 -11.44 -45.99
CA ILE A 15 1.15 -11.82 -45.06
C ILE A 15 1.68 -10.58 -44.33
N GLY A 16 1.97 -9.48 -45.04
CA GLY A 16 2.45 -8.23 -44.44
C GLY A 16 1.48 -7.66 -43.40
N LEU A 17 0.17 -7.65 -43.72
CA LEU A 17 -0.87 -7.18 -42.81
C LEU A 17 -1.03 -8.08 -41.57
N THR A 18 -0.96 -9.41 -41.74
CA THR A 18 -1.11 -10.34 -40.62
C THR A 18 0.14 -10.36 -39.72
N THR A 19 1.33 -10.30 -40.30
CA THR A 19 2.59 -10.17 -39.55
C THR A 19 2.68 -8.82 -38.85
N SER A 20 2.31 -7.72 -39.50
CA SER A 20 2.27 -6.41 -38.86
C SER A 20 1.29 -6.39 -37.68
N ARG A 21 0.09 -6.97 -37.82
CA ARG A 21 -0.87 -7.08 -36.71
C ARG A 21 -0.33 -7.90 -35.54
N ARG A 22 0.30 -9.05 -35.80
CA ARG A 22 0.90 -9.89 -34.75
C ARG A 22 2.02 -9.16 -34.03
N ASN A 23 2.94 -8.56 -34.78
CA ASN A 23 4.05 -7.79 -34.22
C ASN A 23 3.54 -6.62 -33.35
N THR A 24 2.50 -5.90 -33.78
CA THR A 24 1.91 -4.83 -32.98
C THR A 24 1.25 -5.36 -31.71
N LEU A 25 0.52 -6.48 -31.78
CA LEU A 25 -0.10 -7.08 -30.60
C LEU A 25 0.93 -7.59 -29.59
N ASP A 26 2.01 -8.22 -30.07
CA ASP A 26 3.09 -8.71 -29.21
C ASP A 26 3.81 -7.55 -28.49
N LEU A 27 4.04 -6.44 -29.19
CA LEU A 27 4.61 -5.23 -28.59
C LEU A 27 3.69 -4.61 -27.53
N LEU A 28 2.38 -4.55 -27.78
CA LEU A 28 1.40 -4.02 -26.81
C LEU A 28 1.30 -4.90 -25.55
N ASN A 29 1.35 -6.22 -25.70
CA ASN A 29 1.36 -7.14 -24.56
C ASN A 29 2.62 -6.98 -23.72
N GLN A 30 3.80 -6.94 -24.35
CA GLN A 30 5.07 -6.72 -23.65
C GLN A 30 5.09 -5.36 -22.94
N GLN A 31 4.56 -4.32 -23.58
CA GLN A 31 4.45 -3.01 -22.96
C GLN A 31 3.53 -3.05 -21.73
N SER A 32 2.39 -3.75 -21.81
CA SER A 32 1.46 -3.88 -20.69
C SER A 32 2.08 -4.63 -19.50
N GLU A 33 2.83 -5.70 -19.76
CA GLU A 33 3.58 -6.44 -18.73
C GLU A 33 4.63 -5.55 -18.06
N LEU A 34 5.37 -4.76 -18.84
CA LEU A 34 6.36 -3.83 -18.31
C LEU A 34 5.73 -2.72 -17.44
N ILE A 35 4.58 -2.17 -17.86
CA ILE A 35 3.83 -1.17 -17.08
C ILE A 35 3.37 -1.79 -15.76
N ALA A 36 2.77 -2.99 -15.81
CA ALA A 36 2.28 -3.66 -14.61
C ALA A 36 3.42 -3.93 -13.62
N ALA A 37 4.55 -4.46 -14.09
CA ALA A 37 5.73 -4.70 -13.26
C ALA A 37 6.31 -3.39 -12.68
N ALA A 38 6.33 -2.31 -13.47
CA ALA A 38 6.78 -1.01 -12.99
C ALA A 38 5.86 -0.44 -11.90
N ILE A 39 4.55 -0.59 -12.04
CA ILE A 39 3.57 -0.18 -11.02
C ILE A 39 3.71 -1.04 -9.76
N GLU A 40 3.82 -2.36 -9.91
CA GLU A 40 4.02 -3.29 -8.79
C GLU A 40 5.27 -2.91 -8.00
N THR A 41 6.42 -2.78 -8.68
CA THR A 41 7.68 -2.35 -8.05
C THR A 41 7.56 -0.96 -7.41
N ALA A 42 6.86 -0.01 -8.04
CA ALA A 42 6.68 1.31 -7.46
C ALA A 42 5.86 1.24 -6.16
N VAL A 43 4.74 0.51 -6.18
CA VAL A 43 3.85 0.32 -5.02
C VAL A 43 4.57 -0.39 -3.89
N GLU A 44 5.31 -1.47 -4.18
CA GLU A 44 6.14 -2.18 -3.20
C GLU A 44 7.12 -1.22 -2.52
N ASN A 45 7.95 -0.52 -3.30
CA ASN A 45 8.91 0.44 -2.78
C ASN A 45 8.27 1.57 -1.97
N HIS A 46 7.01 1.90 -2.23
CA HIS A 46 6.28 2.94 -1.51
C HIS A 46 5.68 2.43 -0.20
N ILE A 47 5.32 1.15 -0.14
CA ILE A 47 4.71 0.50 1.03
C ILE A 47 5.77 -0.06 1.99
N ASP A 48 6.91 -0.54 1.48
CA ASP A 48 8.01 -1.11 2.29
C ASP A 48 8.40 -0.25 3.50
N PRO A 49 8.50 1.08 3.40
CA PRO A 49 8.83 1.89 4.56
C PRO A 49 7.78 1.89 5.66
N ALA A 50 6.51 1.68 5.32
CA ALA A 50 5.45 1.50 6.31
C ALA A 50 5.63 0.16 7.06
N ILE A 51 6.03 -0.89 6.33
CA ILE A 51 6.36 -2.20 6.90
C ILE A 51 7.57 -2.07 7.83
N ASP A 52 8.64 -1.44 7.37
CA ASP A 52 9.87 -1.24 8.14
C ASP A 52 9.63 -0.42 9.42
N LEU A 53 8.81 0.63 9.31
CA LEU A 53 8.40 1.46 10.43
C LEU A 53 7.57 0.65 11.45
N ALA A 54 6.61 -0.14 10.97
CA ALA A 54 5.80 -1.00 11.83
C ALA A 54 6.68 -2.02 12.57
N ASP A 55 7.61 -2.66 11.87
CA ASP A 55 8.53 -3.63 12.45
C ASP A 55 9.52 -2.99 13.42
N PHE A 56 9.97 -1.76 13.15
CA PHE A 56 10.80 -1.00 14.08
C PHE A 56 10.09 -0.74 15.40
N VAL A 57 8.87 -0.19 15.36
CA VAL A 57 8.08 0.10 16.57
C VAL A 57 7.70 -1.21 17.27
N ALA A 58 7.33 -2.25 16.53
CA ALA A 58 7.04 -3.56 17.10
C ALA A 58 8.23 -4.11 17.87
N ARG A 59 9.46 -4.07 17.32
CA ARG A 59 10.66 -4.51 18.04
C ARG A 59 10.90 -3.72 19.33
N LEU A 60 10.66 -2.41 19.33
CA LEU A 60 10.81 -1.60 20.54
C LEU A 60 9.82 -2.03 21.63
N VAL A 61 8.56 -2.25 21.26
CA VAL A 61 7.54 -2.72 22.19
C VAL A 61 7.83 -4.13 22.66
N GLU A 62 8.06 -5.07 21.74
CA GLU A 62 8.25 -6.48 22.06
C GLU A 62 9.50 -6.72 22.91
N SER A 63 10.57 -5.94 22.72
CA SER A 63 11.78 -5.99 23.56
C SER A 63 11.65 -5.30 24.92
N GLY A 64 10.60 -4.51 25.15
CA GLY A 64 10.44 -3.70 26.37
C GLY A 64 11.20 -2.39 26.38
N ALA A 65 11.81 -1.99 25.27
CA ALA A 65 12.39 -0.66 25.10
C ALA A 65 11.32 0.46 25.01
N LEU A 66 10.10 0.10 24.62
CA LEU A 66 8.92 0.98 24.63
C LEU A 66 7.78 0.32 25.43
N ASP A 67 7.31 1.01 26.46
CA ASP A 67 6.14 0.62 27.24
C ASP A 67 4.90 1.35 26.70
N LEU A 68 3.88 0.61 26.27
CA LEU A 68 2.65 1.18 25.71
C LEU A 68 1.78 1.91 26.75
N SER A 69 2.06 1.74 28.04
CA SER A 69 1.37 2.46 29.11
C SER A 69 1.91 3.88 29.33
N ASP A 70 3.13 4.17 28.88
CA ASP A 70 3.75 5.50 28.92
C ASP A 70 3.37 6.30 27.66
N GLN A 71 2.21 6.95 27.72
CA GLN A 71 1.60 7.61 26.56
C GLN A 71 2.51 8.69 25.96
N ASP A 72 3.16 9.50 26.80
CA ASP A 72 4.04 10.57 26.36
C ASP A 72 5.25 9.98 25.61
N ARG A 73 5.83 8.91 26.14
CA ARG A 73 6.95 8.22 25.50
C ARG A 73 6.55 7.56 24.18
N VAL A 74 5.37 6.96 24.12
CA VAL A 74 4.81 6.40 22.88
C VAL A 74 4.67 7.50 21.83
N MET A 75 4.05 8.63 22.18
CA MET A 75 3.86 9.75 21.26
C MET A 75 5.19 10.29 20.73
N ASP A 76 6.20 10.51 21.60
CA ASP A 76 7.52 10.94 21.18
C ASP A 76 8.17 9.99 20.17
N VAL A 77 8.09 8.67 20.43
CA VAL A 77 8.66 7.65 19.54
C VAL A 77 7.92 7.61 18.22
N LEU A 78 6.58 7.61 18.24
CA LEU A 78 5.78 7.58 17.02
C LEU A 78 6.00 8.84 16.17
N THR A 79 6.03 10.02 16.78
CA THR A 79 6.34 11.29 16.10
C THR A 79 7.72 11.24 15.44
N GLY A 80 8.75 10.82 16.19
CA GLY A 80 10.12 10.74 15.66
C GLY A 80 10.28 9.71 14.55
N ALA A 81 9.63 8.56 14.68
CA ALA A 81 9.69 7.49 13.69
C ALA A 81 8.92 7.88 12.41
N LEU A 82 7.77 8.55 12.54
CA LEU A 82 7.01 9.07 11.40
C LEU A 82 7.75 10.20 10.68
N ALA A 83 8.46 11.06 11.40
CA ALA A 83 9.28 12.12 10.80
C ALA A 83 10.41 11.58 9.90
N GLY A 84 10.90 10.36 10.16
CA GLY A 84 11.87 9.68 9.31
C GLY A 84 11.27 8.97 8.10
N THR A 85 9.93 8.88 8.02
CA THR A 85 9.23 8.03 7.05
C THR A 85 8.12 8.81 6.34
N PRO A 86 8.45 9.82 5.53
CA PRO A 86 7.48 10.78 5.00
C PRO A 86 6.35 10.15 4.16
N GLN A 87 6.60 9.02 3.51
CA GLN A 87 5.62 8.24 2.73
C GLN A 87 4.55 7.53 3.57
N VAL A 88 4.73 7.48 4.90
CA VAL A 88 3.70 6.97 5.81
C VAL A 88 2.83 8.13 6.25
N GLY A 89 1.52 7.97 6.08
CA GLY A 89 0.52 8.98 6.43
C GLY A 89 0.05 8.89 7.87
N ALA A 90 0.15 7.71 8.50
CA ALA A 90 -0.18 7.55 9.92
C ALA A 90 0.52 6.35 10.55
N ILE A 91 0.80 6.45 11.85
CA ILE A 91 1.15 5.32 12.71
C ILE A 91 0.45 5.47 14.05
N LEU A 92 -0.11 4.37 14.53
CA LEU A 92 -0.91 4.39 15.75
C LEU A 92 -0.90 3.02 16.44
N THR A 93 -1.11 3.03 17.74
CA THR A 93 -1.21 1.85 18.58
C THR A 93 -2.59 1.78 19.23
N TRP A 94 -3.10 0.56 19.39
CA TRP A 94 -4.23 0.28 20.27
C TRP A 94 -3.77 -0.53 21.48
N ASN A 95 -4.20 -0.14 22.66
CA ASN A 95 -4.02 -0.99 23.85
C ASN A 95 -5.04 -2.17 23.83
N PRO A 96 -4.94 -3.15 24.76
CA PRO A 96 -5.89 -4.28 24.81
C PRO A 96 -7.35 -3.86 25.07
N GLU A 97 -7.60 -2.67 25.60
CA GLU A 97 -8.92 -2.06 25.75
C GLU A 97 -9.35 -1.20 24.55
N PHE A 98 -8.63 -1.27 23.42
CA PHE A 98 -8.87 -0.55 22.17
C PHE A 98 -8.75 0.97 22.24
N ARG A 99 -8.09 1.51 23.26
CA ARG A 99 -7.74 2.94 23.31
C ARG A 99 -6.65 3.24 22.29
N THR A 100 -6.83 4.31 21.56
CA THR A 100 -5.92 4.69 20.47
C THR A 100 -4.90 5.73 20.94
N LEU A 101 -3.65 5.56 20.55
CA LEU A 101 -2.63 6.62 20.53
C LEU A 101 -1.96 6.61 19.17
N GLY A 102 -1.76 7.76 18.56
CA GLY A 102 -1.14 7.79 17.24
C GLY A 102 -0.81 9.18 16.75
N VAL A 103 -0.12 9.20 15.62
CA VAL A 103 0.27 10.42 14.91
C VAL A 103 -0.01 10.24 13.43
N TYR A 104 -0.43 11.33 12.80
CA TYR A 104 -0.56 11.42 11.36
C TYR A 104 0.52 12.33 10.78
N ASN A 105 0.75 12.19 9.49
CA ASN A 105 1.58 13.03 8.66
C ASN A 105 0.73 13.41 7.46
N ASP A 106 0.31 14.67 7.40
CA ASP A 106 -0.54 15.14 6.31
C ASP A 106 0.24 15.36 5.01
N ILE A 107 -0.48 15.72 3.96
CA ILE A 107 0.10 16.03 2.65
C ILE A 107 1.12 17.19 2.69
N ASP A 108 0.93 18.13 3.60
CA ASP A 108 1.78 19.30 3.78
C ASP A 108 2.98 19.00 4.69
N ARG A 109 3.20 17.71 5.03
CA ARG A 109 4.26 17.20 5.91
C ARG A 109 4.13 17.67 7.35
N ASN A 110 2.93 18.03 7.80
CA ASN A 110 2.69 18.35 9.20
C ASN A 110 2.42 17.07 9.96
N ILE A 111 3.18 16.86 11.04
CA ILE A 111 2.97 15.76 11.96
C ILE A 111 2.14 16.23 13.14
N GLY A 112 1.04 15.54 13.39
CA GLY A 112 0.10 15.87 14.46
C GLY A 112 -0.39 14.64 15.21
N PRO A 113 -0.85 14.80 16.46
CA PRO A 113 -1.47 13.71 17.20
C PRO A 113 -2.83 13.34 16.60
N ILE A 114 -3.16 12.05 16.63
CA ILE A 114 -4.52 11.56 16.41
C ILE A 114 -5.26 11.71 17.74
N LEU A 115 -6.17 12.68 17.80
CA LEU A 115 -6.84 13.10 19.04
C LEU A 115 -8.19 12.44 19.26
N GLU A 116 -8.75 11.82 18.23
CA GLU A 116 -10.01 11.09 18.34
C GLU A 116 -9.71 9.64 18.73
N ASP A 117 -10.33 9.18 19.83
CA ASP A 117 -10.58 7.75 19.98
C ASP A 117 -11.38 7.36 18.74
N PHE A 118 -10.75 6.59 17.84
CA PHE A 118 -11.49 6.03 16.71
C PHE A 118 -12.73 5.36 17.30
N PRO A 119 -13.95 5.73 16.84
CA PRO A 119 -15.12 5.02 17.31
C PRO A 119 -14.84 3.53 17.06
N ASN A 120 -15.18 2.69 18.04
CA ASN A 120 -15.18 1.23 17.97
C ASN A 120 -16.04 0.76 16.79
N SER A 121 -15.58 1.05 15.58
CA SER A 121 -16.27 0.78 14.35
C SER A 121 -16.20 -0.74 14.19
N PRO A 122 -17.29 -1.37 13.75
CA PRO A 122 -17.27 -2.82 13.54
C PRO A 122 -16.14 -3.28 12.60
N ASP A 123 -15.66 -2.39 11.73
CA ASP A 123 -14.57 -2.68 10.80
C ASP A 123 -13.20 -2.64 11.48
N ILE A 124 -12.94 -1.65 12.35
CA ILE A 124 -11.71 -1.61 13.16
C ILE A 124 -11.66 -2.82 14.10
N LEU A 125 -12.75 -3.13 14.80
CA LEU A 125 -12.79 -4.28 15.70
C LEU A 125 -12.52 -5.60 14.97
N ARG A 126 -13.13 -5.80 13.80
CA ARG A 126 -12.88 -6.98 12.96
C ARG A 126 -11.43 -7.06 12.52
N MET A 127 -10.83 -5.93 12.14
CA MET A 127 -9.43 -5.87 11.77
C MET A 127 -8.52 -6.28 12.95
N LEU A 128 -8.79 -5.76 14.15
CA LEU A 128 -8.03 -6.10 15.36
C LEU A 128 -8.19 -7.57 15.77
N GLU A 129 -9.39 -8.14 15.58
CA GLU A 129 -9.62 -9.59 15.76
C GLU A 129 -8.74 -10.41 14.80
N VAL A 130 -8.69 -10.05 13.51
CA VAL A 130 -7.82 -10.73 12.53
C VAL A 130 -6.34 -10.59 12.92
N MET A 131 -5.90 -9.39 13.32
CA MET A 131 -4.52 -9.17 13.78
C MET A 131 -4.17 -10.00 15.02
N ALA A 132 -5.15 -10.28 15.89
CA ALA A 132 -4.92 -11.07 17.11
C ALA A 132 -4.65 -12.55 16.79
N GLU A 133 -5.25 -13.07 15.72
CA GLU A 133 -5.17 -14.47 15.29
C GLU A 133 -3.98 -14.75 14.35
N VAL A 134 -3.64 -13.79 13.48
CA VAL A 134 -2.62 -13.97 12.45
C VAL A 134 -1.25 -13.50 12.97
N PRO A 135 -0.22 -14.36 12.96
CA PRO A 135 1.14 -13.94 13.27
C PRO A 135 1.68 -12.99 12.19
N GLY A 136 2.33 -11.91 12.61
CA GLY A 136 3.02 -10.98 11.72
C GLY A 136 2.13 -9.86 11.18
N LEU A 137 2.52 -9.29 10.05
CA LEU A 137 1.85 -8.15 9.42
C LEU A 137 0.61 -8.60 8.63
N VAL A 138 -0.49 -7.89 8.83
CA VAL A 138 -1.76 -8.07 8.15
C VAL A 138 -2.04 -6.80 7.33
N PHE A 139 -2.30 -7.00 6.03
CA PHE A 139 -2.85 -5.95 5.19
C PHE A 139 -4.36 -5.84 5.47
N GLY A 140 -4.77 -4.66 5.93
CA GLY A 140 -6.17 -4.34 6.23
C GLY A 140 -6.93 -3.83 5.02
N ASP A 141 -8.24 -3.70 5.17
CA ASP A 141 -9.10 -3.03 4.20
C ASP A 141 -8.79 -1.51 4.14
N LEU A 142 -9.26 -0.87 3.07
CA LEU A 142 -9.24 0.59 2.95
C LEU A 142 -10.05 1.22 4.09
N MET A 143 -9.42 2.07 4.89
CA MET A 143 -10.12 2.82 5.95
C MET A 143 -10.19 4.30 5.62
N TYR A 144 -11.36 4.90 5.85
CA TYR A 144 -11.55 6.34 5.73
C TYR A 144 -11.50 7.00 7.11
N VAL A 145 -10.56 7.93 7.27
CA VAL A 145 -10.25 8.62 8.52
C VAL A 145 -10.03 10.10 8.21
N GLU A 146 -10.79 10.98 8.86
CA GLU A 146 -10.61 12.45 8.79
C GLU A 146 -10.41 13.01 7.37
N GLY A 147 -11.20 12.55 6.39
CA GLY A 147 -11.08 13.05 5.00
C GLY A 147 -10.12 12.28 4.11
N ASN A 148 -9.34 11.34 4.67
CA ASN A 148 -8.33 10.59 3.96
C ASN A 148 -8.66 9.09 3.94
N THR A 149 -8.39 8.42 2.81
CA THR A 149 -8.46 6.97 2.72
C THR A 149 -7.05 6.40 2.85
N TYR A 150 -6.89 5.40 3.70
CA TYR A 150 -5.62 4.74 3.97
C TYR A 150 -5.66 3.27 3.54
N VAL A 151 -4.56 2.81 2.95
CA VAL A 151 -4.21 1.39 2.90
C VAL A 151 -3.51 1.08 4.22
N ASN A 152 -4.10 0.19 5.01
CA ASN A 152 -3.62 -0.07 6.37
C ASN A 152 -2.83 -1.35 6.43
N LEU A 153 -1.79 -1.32 7.24
CA LEU A 153 -0.99 -2.47 7.63
C LEU A 153 -1.00 -2.52 9.14
N GLY A 154 -1.18 -3.70 9.73
CA GLY A 154 -1.04 -3.79 11.17
C GLY A 154 -0.74 -5.17 11.67
N ARG A 155 -0.41 -5.24 12.95
CA ARG A 155 -0.02 -6.48 13.62
C ARG A 155 -0.37 -6.41 15.10
N ALA A 156 -0.60 -7.56 15.71
CA ALA A 156 -0.58 -7.67 17.15
C ALA A 156 0.86 -7.49 17.68
N LEU A 157 0.99 -6.83 18.83
CA LEU A 157 2.23 -6.65 19.56
C LEU A 157 2.26 -7.65 20.71
N ARG A 158 3.25 -8.54 20.73
CA ARG A 158 3.33 -9.60 21.73
C ARG A 158 4.71 -9.74 22.35
N ARG A 159 4.77 -9.88 23.68
CA ARG A 159 6.00 -10.22 24.41
C ARG A 159 5.76 -11.49 25.20
N ASP A 160 6.63 -12.48 25.03
CA ASP A 160 6.53 -13.78 25.71
C ASP A 160 5.15 -14.47 25.56
N GLY A 161 4.47 -14.22 24.43
CA GLY A 161 3.13 -14.74 24.13
C GLY A 161 1.96 -13.88 24.65
N GLU A 162 2.21 -12.93 25.54
CA GLU A 162 1.21 -11.98 26.05
C GLU A 162 0.86 -10.91 25.01
N LEU A 163 -0.42 -10.60 24.84
CA LEU A 163 -0.88 -9.51 23.98
C LEU A 163 -0.67 -8.17 24.70
N LEU A 164 0.22 -7.34 24.19
CA LEU A 164 0.46 -6.00 24.73
C LEU A 164 -0.41 -4.93 24.07
N GLY A 165 -0.90 -5.20 22.86
CA GLY A 165 -1.70 -4.27 22.08
C GLY A 165 -1.58 -4.57 20.58
N TYR A 166 -1.85 -3.56 19.78
CA TYR A 166 -1.85 -3.62 18.32
C TYR A 166 -1.13 -2.41 17.76
N LEU A 167 -0.55 -2.58 16.57
CA LEU A 167 0.10 -1.52 15.82
C LEU A 167 -0.54 -1.42 14.44
N GLY A 168 -0.88 -0.21 14.04
CA GLY A 168 -1.36 0.14 12.71
C GLY A 168 -0.45 1.19 12.07
N THR A 169 -0.19 1.03 10.79
CA THR A 169 0.41 2.04 9.91
C THR A 169 -0.48 2.21 8.69
N GLY A 170 -0.50 3.41 8.14
CA GLY A 170 -1.33 3.74 6.99
C GLY A 170 -0.55 4.53 5.95
N VAL A 171 -0.67 4.13 4.69
CA VAL A 171 -0.26 4.93 3.53
C VAL A 171 -1.50 5.54 2.90
N THR A 172 -1.45 6.81 2.52
CA THR A 172 -2.62 7.46 1.93
C THR A 172 -2.90 6.90 0.53
N LEU A 173 -4.17 6.64 0.22
CA LEU A 173 -4.59 6.25 -1.13
C LEU A 173 -4.27 7.35 -2.15
N GLN A 174 -4.21 8.61 -1.70
CA GLN A 174 -3.85 9.73 -2.55
C GLN A 174 -2.37 9.66 -3.00
N GLU A 175 -1.43 9.33 -2.11
CA GLU A 175 -0.02 9.14 -2.48
C GLU A 175 0.15 7.95 -3.42
N LEU A 176 -0.53 6.82 -3.16
CA LEU A 176 -0.54 5.68 -4.07
C LEU A 176 -1.13 6.03 -5.44
N SER A 177 -2.20 6.84 -5.48
CA SER A 177 -2.80 7.29 -6.74
C SER A 177 -1.83 8.17 -7.54
N ARG A 178 -1.13 9.10 -6.87
CA ARG A 178 -0.09 9.93 -7.53
C ARG A 178 1.03 9.08 -8.10
N LEU A 179 1.50 8.10 -7.33
CA LEU A 179 2.55 7.18 -7.76
C LEU A 179 2.15 6.41 -9.03
N VAL A 180 0.92 5.89 -9.07
CA VAL A 180 0.39 5.19 -10.26
C VAL A 180 0.25 6.14 -11.44
N THR A 181 -0.20 7.38 -11.23
CA THR A 181 -0.25 8.40 -12.28
C THR A 181 1.14 8.72 -12.83
N ASP A 182 2.14 8.93 -11.98
CA ASP A 182 3.51 9.24 -12.40
C ASP A 182 4.11 8.12 -13.27
N VAL A 183 3.87 6.86 -12.90
CA VAL A 183 4.29 5.71 -13.71
C VAL A 183 3.48 5.64 -15.01
N SER A 184 2.17 5.87 -14.96
CA SER A 184 1.30 5.83 -16.14
C SER A 184 1.70 6.88 -17.19
N ASP A 185 2.03 8.09 -16.74
CA ASP A 185 2.47 9.20 -17.58
C ASP A 185 3.79 8.90 -18.30
N LEU A 186 4.70 8.15 -17.66
CA LEU A 186 5.96 7.70 -18.28
C LEU A 186 5.72 6.81 -19.52
N PHE A 187 4.61 6.07 -19.52
CA PHE A 187 4.25 5.13 -20.58
C PHE A 187 3.14 5.62 -21.50
N ASP A 188 2.68 6.88 -21.36
CA ASP A 188 1.57 7.48 -22.11
C ASP A 188 0.30 6.61 -22.09
N THR A 189 -0.06 6.14 -20.89
CA THR A 189 -1.20 5.24 -20.66
C THR A 189 -2.02 5.67 -19.44
N THR A 190 -3.13 4.98 -19.17
CA THR A 190 -3.87 5.12 -17.91
C THR A 190 -3.89 3.77 -17.19
N ALA A 191 -3.29 3.72 -16.01
CA ALA A 191 -3.37 2.56 -15.12
C ALA A 191 -4.13 2.91 -13.84
N PHE A 192 -4.65 1.87 -13.17
CA PHE A 192 -5.34 1.98 -11.89
C PHE A 192 -5.11 0.70 -11.09
N ILE A 193 -5.16 0.81 -9.76
CA ILE A 193 -5.09 -0.32 -8.84
C ILE A 193 -6.50 -0.69 -8.41
N LEU A 194 -6.81 -1.98 -8.45
CA LEU A 194 -8.04 -2.53 -7.88
C LEU A 194 -7.72 -3.16 -6.52
N HIS A 195 -8.46 -2.76 -5.49
CA HIS A 195 -8.40 -3.40 -4.17
C HIS A 195 -9.61 -4.34 -4.02
N GLY A 196 -9.35 -5.62 -3.75
CA GLY A 196 -10.39 -6.62 -3.54
C GLY A 196 -9.95 -8.00 -4.01
N ARG A 197 -10.76 -9.01 -3.67
CA ARG A 197 -10.55 -10.38 -4.16
C ARG A 197 -10.96 -10.44 -5.63
N ASP A 198 -9.99 -10.65 -6.51
CA ASP A 198 -10.27 -11.36 -7.75
C ASP A 198 -11.01 -12.66 -7.40
N ARG A 199 -12.04 -12.95 -8.17
CA ARG A 199 -12.65 -14.28 -8.15
C ARG A 199 -11.69 -15.30 -8.73
#